data_AF-A0A7C0YWS3-F1
#
_entry.id   AF-A0A7C0YWS3-F1
#
_cell.length_a   1.000
_cell.length_b   1.000
_cell.length_c   1.000
_cell.angle_alpha   90.00
_cell.angle_beta   90.00
_cell.angle_gamma   90.00
#
_symmetry.space_group_name_H-M   'P 1'
#
loop_
_entity.id
_entity.type
_entity.pdbx_description
1 polymer ?
#
loop_
_entity_poly.entity_id
_entity_poly.type
_entity_poly.pdbx_seq_one_letter_code
_entity_poly.pdbx_strand_id
1 'polypeptide(L)' 'MKTRKSITKRFKFTKTGKILRRPTGLDHYRAKKSGKKVREGRKWVRLSKPEEKKIKKLLNYGEGKK' A
#
# COMPACT_ATOMS: atom_id res chain seq x y z
N MET A 1 14.80 14.53 -10.34
CA MET A 1 14.69 13.59 -9.21
C MET A 1 13.93 12.34 -9.63
N LYS A 2 14.47 11.13 -9.45
CA LYS A 2 13.84 9.90 -9.96
C LYS A 2 12.85 9.32 -8.94
N THR A 3 11.68 8.91 -9.41
CA THR A 3 10.67 8.24 -8.57
C THR A 3 11.20 6.88 -8.11
N ARG A 4 11.07 6.58 -6.81
CA ARG A 4 11.39 5.26 -6.25
C ARG A 4 10.40 4.22 -6.75
N LYS A 5 10.76 3.53 -7.84
CA LYS A 5 9.91 2.52 -8.51
C LYS A 5 9.48 1.38 -7.59
N SER A 6 10.28 1.04 -6.58
CA SER A 6 9.93 0.04 -5.56
C SER A 6 8.66 0.37 -4.80
N ILE A 7 8.41 1.66 -4.53
CA ILE A 7 7.22 2.14 -3.82
C ILE A 7 6.03 2.14 -4.77
N THR A 8 6.20 2.67 -5.99
CA THR A 8 5.14 2.72 -7.01
C THR A 8 4.60 1.33 -7.36
N LYS A 9 5.43 0.28 -7.33
CA LYS A 9 5.02 -1.10 -7.57
C LYS A 9 4.18 -1.70 -6.43
N ARG A 10 4.31 -1.20 -5.20
CA ARG A 10 3.70 -1.80 -3.99
C ARG A 10 2.46 -1.07 -3.50
N PHE A 11 2.34 0.23 -3.78
CA PHE A 11 1.25 1.09 -3.31
C PHE A 11 0.43 1.64 -4.46
N LYS A 12 -0.90 1.67 -4.27
CA LYS A 12 -1.83 2.29 -5.21
C LYS A 12 -2.30 3.64 -4.67
N PHE A 13 -2.22 4.66 -5.52
CA PHE A 13 -2.71 6.02 -5.23
C PHE A 13 -4.10 6.18 -5.83
N THR A 14 -5.09 6.59 -5.01
CA THR A 14 -6.43 6.91 -5.50
C THR A 14 -6.51 8.37 -5.96
N LYS A 15 -7.50 8.70 -6.79
CA LYS A 15 -7.78 10.09 -7.21
C LYS A 15 -8.02 11.03 -6.02
N THR A 16 -8.57 10.50 -4.93
CA THR A 16 -8.83 11.21 -3.66
C THR A 16 -7.61 11.34 -2.74
N GLY A 17 -6.42 10.94 -3.20
CA GLY A 17 -5.18 11.07 -2.44
C GLY A 17 -4.97 10.03 -1.33
N LYS A 18 -5.82 8.99 -1.24
CA LYS A 18 -5.66 7.87 -0.32
C LYS A 18 -4.61 6.89 -0.87
N ILE A 19 -3.83 6.31 0.03
CA ILE A 19 -2.84 5.27 -0.30
C ILE A 19 -3.38 3.92 0.12
N LEU A 20 -3.36 2.97 -0.82
CA LEU A 20 -3.77 1.59 -0.61
C LEU A 20 -2.57 0.65 -0.70
N ARG A 21 -2.59 -0.41 0.12
CA ARG A 21 -1.62 -1.51 0.10
C ARG A 21 -2.33 -2.86 0.04
N ARG A 22 -1.60 -3.89 -0.38
CA ARG A 22 -2.02 -5.28 -0.17
C ARG A 22 -1.55 -5.77 1.21
N PRO A 23 -2.38 -6.52 1.95
CA PRO A 23 -1.96 -7.29 3.12
C PRO A 23 -0.86 -8.29 2.79
N THR A 24 0.02 -8.54 3.76
CA THR A 24 1.13 -9.50 3.64
C THR A 24 0.72 -10.90 4.13
N GLY A 25 1.58 -11.90 3.92
CA GLY A 25 1.38 -13.25 4.47
C GLY A 25 0.41 -14.12 3.67
N LEU A 26 0.33 -13.92 2.35
CA LEU A 26 -0.57 -14.64 1.44
C LEU A 26 0.16 -15.57 0.47
N ASP A 27 1.47 -15.68 0.57
CA ASP A 27 2.26 -16.44 -0.41
C ASP A 27 2.34 -17.92 -0.03
N HIS A 28 2.91 -18.23 1.13
CA HIS A 28 3.03 -19.59 1.66
C HIS A 28 2.02 -19.91 2.77
N TYR A 29 1.94 -21.19 3.16
CA TYR A 29 1.12 -21.70 4.28
C TYR A 29 -0.36 -21.30 4.23
N ARG A 30 -0.96 -21.25 3.02
CA ARG A 30 -2.39 -20.93 2.86
C ARG A 30 -3.31 -22.09 3.25
N ALA A 31 -2.85 -23.34 3.17
CA ALA A 31 -3.65 -24.53 3.46
C ALA A 31 -4.23 -24.54 4.89
N LYS A 32 -3.49 -23.99 5.86
CA LYS A 32 -3.93 -23.88 7.27
C LYS A 32 -4.82 -22.66 7.55
N LYS A 33 -5.04 -21.79 6.56
CA LYS A 33 -5.81 -20.55 6.73
C LYS A 33 -7.23 -20.76 6.19
N SER A 34 -8.22 -20.22 6.88
CA SER A 34 -9.60 -20.25 6.39
C SER A 34 -9.72 -19.51 5.05
N GLY A 35 -10.62 -20.01 4.19
CA GLY A 35 -10.90 -19.38 2.89
C GLY A 35 -11.32 -17.90 3.02
N LYS A 36 -12.02 -17.54 4.10
CA LYS A 36 -12.38 -16.15 4.43
C LYS A 36 -11.14 -15.28 4.61
N LYS A 37 -10.17 -15.68 5.44
CA LYS A 37 -8.93 -14.94 5.70
C LYS A 37 -8.09 -14.78 4.44
N VAL A 38 -8.05 -15.83 3.61
CA VAL A 38 -7.41 -15.85 2.29
C VAL A 38 -8.04 -14.82 1.34
N ARG A 39 -9.37 -14.71 1.31
CA ARG A 39 -10.10 -13.74 0.48
C ARG A 39 -9.94 -12.31 0.97
N GLU A 40 -10.01 -12.09 2.29
CA GLU A 40 -9.80 -10.77 2.90
C GLU A 40 -8.41 -10.21 2.58
N GLY A 41 -7.38 -11.04 2.64
CA GLY A 41 -6.03 -10.62 2.31
C GLY A 41 -5.84 -10.20 0.84
N ARG A 42 -6.70 -10.65 -0.10
CA ARG A 42 -6.61 -10.24 -1.51
C ARG A 42 -7.15 -8.82 -1.74
N LYS A 43 -7.88 -8.25 -0.78
CA LYS A 43 -8.46 -6.91 -0.88
C LYS A 43 -7.40 -5.83 -0.66
N TRP A 44 -7.61 -4.68 -1.28
CA TRP A 44 -6.81 -3.50 -1.00
C TRP A 44 -7.22 -2.90 0.35
N VAL A 45 -6.23 -2.61 1.19
CA VAL A 45 -6.45 -2.04 2.52
C VAL A 45 -5.82 -0.66 2.56
N ARG A 46 -6.51 0.27 3.25
CA ARG A 46 -6.01 1.63 3.43
C ARG A 46 -4.78 1.62 4.33
N LEU A 47 -3.81 2.46 4.00
CA LEU A 47 -2.67 2.72 4.86
C LEU A 47 -3.08 3.48 6.13
N SER A 48 -2.33 3.29 7.22
CA SER A 48 -2.51 4.11 8.41
C SER A 48 -2.06 5.55 8.13
N LYS A 49 -2.68 6.53 8.80
CA LYS A 49 -2.33 7.96 8.67
C LYS A 49 -0.82 8.26 8.85
N PRO A 50 -0.10 7.69 9.86
CA PRO A 50 1.32 8.00 10.04
C PRO A 50 2.21 7.42 8.93
N GLU A 51 1.91 6.21 8.45
CA GLU A 51 2.63 5.61 7.33
C GLU A 51 2.40 6.40 6.04
N GLU A 52 1.20 6.95 5.85
CA GLU A 52 0.83 7.71 4.66
C GLU A 52 1.74 8.94 4.48
N LYS A 53 2.00 9.67 5.58
CA LYS A 53 2.91 10.82 5.61
C LYS A 53 4.34 10.43 5.22
N LYS A 54 4.83 9.30 5.73
CA LYS A 54 6.18 8.79 5.40
C LYS A 54 6.30 8.39 3.93
N ILE A 55 5.31 7.68 3.39
CA ILE A 55 5.33 7.24 1.98
C ILE A 55 5.27 8.42 1.02
N LYS A 56 4.45 9.44 1.33
CA LYS A 56 4.38 10.69 0.55
C LYS A 56 5.76 11.38 0.49
N LYS A 57 6.44 11.49 1.63
CA LYS A 57 7.81 12.03 1.70
C LYS A 57 8.81 11.20 0.87
N LEU A 58 8.72 9.87 0.92
CA LEU A 58 9.67 8.97 0.23
C LEU A 58 9.51 8.94 -1.29
N LEU A 59 8.29 9.15 -1.80
CA LEU A 59 8.06 9.28 -3.24
C LEU A 59 8.57 10.60 -3.80
N ASN A 60 8.85 11.55 -2.91
CA ASN A 60 9.45 12.83 -3.25
C ASN A 60 8.66 13.49 -4.39
N TYR A 61 7.34 13.41 -4.32
CA TYR A 61 6.58 14.62 -4.59
C TYR A 61 6.94 15.50 -3.41
N GLY A 62 7.69 16.57 -3.66
CA GLY A 62 7.74 17.67 -2.70
C GLY A 62 6.31 17.95 -2.25
N GLU A 63 6.19 18.51 -1.05
CA GLU A 63 5.02 19.30 -0.69
C GLU A 63 4.32 19.77 -1.96
N GLY A 64 3.08 19.30 -2.17
CA GLY A 64 2.20 20.03 -3.05
C GLY A 64 2.10 21.42 -2.43
N LYS A 65 3.03 22.30 -2.79
CA LYS A 65 2.85 23.74 -2.78
C LYS A 65 1.69 23.98 -3.73
N LYS A 66 0.49 23.92 -3.16
CA LYS A 66 -0.65 24.82 -3.28
C LYS A 66 -1.86 24.13 -2.66
#